data_AF-A0A7H9SSY6-F1
#
_entry.id   AF-A0A7H9SSY6-F1
#
_cell.length_a   1.000
_cell.length_b   1.000
_cell.length_c   1.000
_cell.angle_alpha   90.00
_cell.angle_beta   90.00
_cell.angle_gamma   90.00
#
_symmetry.space_group_name_H-M   'P 1'
#
loop_
_entity.id
_entity.type
_entity.pdbx_description
1 polymer ?
#
loop_
_entity_poly.entity_id
_entity_poly.type
_entity_poly.pdbx_seq_one_letter_code
_entity_poly.pdbx_strand_id
1 'polypeptide(L)'
;MEQMSYDKASENRIGSGSVLPFNNNTKINAEEIMNFCNSSFSIPMDYIEQFNSTGELPDTTDKTGMCYIRCYFERIGLIKNWKLDKDVVMSIMWPIMNNSIDSCELESENETNACVRTYAIAKCLMKYTLDGLRNE
;
A
#
# COMPACT_ATOMS: atom_id res chain seq x y z
N MET A 1 34.44 18.18 -24.52
CA MET A 1 33.73 16.89 -24.52
C MET A 1 32.58 17.02 -23.54
N GLU A 2 31.41 17.13 -24.14
CA GLU A 2 30.01 17.05 -23.67
C GLU A 2 29.59 17.55 -22.28
N GLN A 3 28.86 18.67 -22.38
CA GLN A 3 27.77 19.18 -21.56
C GLN A 3 26.58 18.18 -21.53
N MET A 4 25.96 17.96 -20.37
CA MET A 4 24.52 17.62 -20.24
C MET A 4 24.05 18.16 -18.89
N SER A 5 23.57 19.40 -18.84
CA SER A 5 22.18 19.84 -19.09
C SER A 5 21.20 19.28 -18.05
N TYR A 6 20.87 20.18 -17.13
CA TYR A 6 19.89 20.02 -16.07
C TYR A 6 18.58 20.60 -16.61
N ASP A 7 17.77 19.78 -17.28
CA ASP A 7 16.52 20.28 -17.89
C ASP A 7 15.33 20.09 -16.96
N LYS A 8 14.81 21.23 -16.50
CA LYS A 8 13.49 21.39 -15.88
C LYS A 8 12.41 21.45 -16.96
N ALA A 9 11.26 20.88 -16.60
CA ALA A 9 9.90 21.20 -17.04
C ALA A 9 9.42 20.66 -18.40
N SER A 10 8.47 19.71 -18.31
CA SER A 10 7.16 19.94 -18.91
C SER A 10 6.07 19.51 -17.93
N GLU A 11 5.40 20.50 -17.36
CA GLU A 11 4.08 20.35 -16.76
C GLU A 11 3.08 20.14 -17.89
N ASN A 12 2.29 19.06 -17.83
CA ASN A 12 1.05 18.97 -18.60
C ASN A 12 -0.04 18.41 -17.68
N ARG A 13 -1.04 19.25 -17.37
CA ARG A 13 -2.14 18.95 -16.44
C ARG A 13 -3.13 17.98 -17.08
N ILE A 14 -3.16 16.74 -16.60
CA ILE A 14 -4.33 15.85 -16.67
C ILE A 14 -4.32 15.00 -15.39
N GLY A 15 -5.31 15.22 -14.51
CA GLY A 15 -5.71 14.33 -13.42
C GLY A 15 -4.71 14.15 -12.26
N SER A 16 -5.13 14.50 -11.05
CA SER A 16 -4.37 14.40 -9.79
C SER A 16 -4.18 12.95 -9.29
N GLY A 17 -3.90 12.00 -10.18
CA GLY A 17 -3.61 10.61 -9.82
C GLY A 17 -2.14 10.47 -9.42
N SER A 18 -1.87 10.18 -8.15
CA SER A 18 -0.52 9.89 -7.66
C SER A 18 -0.03 8.56 -8.26
N VAL A 19 0.75 8.64 -9.35
CA VAL A 19 1.48 7.49 -9.90
C VAL A 19 2.59 7.14 -8.91
N LEU A 20 2.51 5.98 -8.27
CA LEU A 20 3.59 5.48 -7.42
C LEU A 20 4.77 5.06 -8.33
N PRO A 21 5.98 5.59 -8.11
CA PRO A 21 7.12 5.23 -8.95
C PRO A 21 7.57 3.79 -8.68
N PHE A 22 7.35 2.90 -9.65
CA PHE A 22 7.96 1.57 -9.72
C PHE A 22 8.96 1.50 -10.88
N ASN A 23 10.10 0.82 -10.68
CA ASN A 23 11.11 0.46 -11.68
C ASN A 23 11.05 -1.07 -11.87
N ASN A 24 10.88 -1.73 -13.03
CA ASN A 24 11.06 -1.39 -14.45
C ASN A 24 9.72 -1.44 -15.23
N ASN A 25 9.43 -0.40 -16.02
CA ASN A 25 8.44 -0.34 -17.12
C ASN A 25 6.93 -0.50 -16.84
N THR A 26 6.47 -0.61 -15.59
CA THR A 26 5.02 -0.65 -15.30
C THR A 26 4.61 0.52 -14.42
N LYS A 27 3.92 1.53 -15.00
CA LYS A 27 3.30 2.61 -14.23
C LYS A 27 2.07 2.05 -13.52
N ILE A 28 2.08 2.00 -12.20
CA ILE A 28 0.91 1.65 -11.41
C ILE A 28 0.02 2.89 -11.30
N ASN A 29 -1.21 2.80 -11.81
CA ASN A 29 -2.22 3.84 -11.64
C ASN A 29 -2.99 3.58 -10.35
N ALA A 30 -2.60 4.26 -9.26
CA ALA A 30 -3.24 4.11 -7.96
C ALA A 30 -4.74 4.42 -8.01
N GLU A 31 -5.16 5.42 -8.78
CA GLU A 31 -6.57 5.79 -8.93
C GLU A 31 -7.39 4.67 -9.61
N GLU A 32 -6.84 4.07 -10.65
CA GLU A 32 -7.47 2.94 -11.33
C GLU A 32 -7.62 1.74 -10.39
N ILE A 33 -6.60 1.44 -9.58
CA ILE A 33 -6.66 0.36 -8.60
C ILE A 33 -7.67 0.66 -7.49
N MET A 34 -7.68 1.89 -6.96
CA MET A 34 -8.65 2.33 -5.97
C MET A 34 -10.08 2.16 -6.50
N ASN A 35 -10.34 2.62 -7.73
CA ASN A 35 -11.64 2.48 -8.38
C ASN A 35 -12.02 1.01 -8.61
N PHE A 36 -11.06 0.20 -9.06
CA PHE A 36 -11.26 -1.24 -9.25
C PHE A 36 -11.66 -1.92 -7.94
N CYS A 37 -10.88 -1.71 -6.87
CA CYS A 37 -11.15 -2.33 -5.59
C CYS A 37 -12.44 -1.82 -4.95
N ASN A 38 -12.75 -0.53 -5.09
CA ASN A 38 -13.98 0.06 -4.57
C ASN A 38 -15.23 -0.49 -5.29
N SER A 39 -15.13 -0.85 -6.58
CA SER A 39 -16.25 -1.44 -7.32
C SER A 39 -16.68 -2.80 -6.78
N SER A 40 -15.77 -3.54 -6.14
CA SER A 40 -16.03 -4.86 -5.53
C SER A 40 -16.24 -4.77 -4.02
N PHE A 41 -15.58 -3.83 -3.36
CA PHE A 41 -15.58 -3.65 -1.91
C PHE A 41 -15.80 -2.17 -1.61
N SER A 42 -17.06 -1.75 -1.68
CA SER A 42 -17.40 -0.34 -1.58
C SER A 42 -17.15 0.19 -0.17
N ILE A 43 -16.26 1.17 -0.07
CA ILE A 43 -15.96 1.90 1.14
C ILE A 43 -15.90 3.40 0.86
N PRO A 44 -16.19 4.26 1.84
CA PRO A 44 -15.91 5.67 1.70
C PRO A 44 -14.39 5.93 1.77
N MET A 45 -13.93 6.94 1.02
CA MET A 45 -12.48 7.20 0.83
C MET A 45 -11.76 7.62 2.12
N ASP A 46 -12.49 8.21 3.06
CA ASP A 46 -12.00 8.58 4.40
C ASP A 46 -11.50 7.36 5.18
N TYR A 47 -11.99 6.15 4.90
CA TYR A 47 -11.49 4.92 5.52
C TYR A 47 -10.03 4.66 5.12
N ILE A 48 -9.67 4.99 3.89
CA ILE A 48 -8.30 4.83 3.36
C ILE A 48 -7.39 5.95 3.86
N GLU A 49 -7.88 7.18 3.91
CA GLU A 49 -7.16 8.29 4.53
C GLU A 49 -6.85 8.00 6.01
N GLN A 50 -7.83 7.46 6.74
CA GLN A 50 -7.65 7.05 8.12
C GLN A 50 -6.66 5.89 8.23
N PHE A 51 -6.77 4.86 7.38
CA PHE A 51 -5.83 3.74 7.41
C PHE A 51 -4.39 4.22 7.15
N ASN A 52 -4.18 5.11 6.18
CA ASN A 52 -2.86 5.64 5.86
C ASN A 52 -2.27 6.52 6.98
N SER A 53 -3.12 7.18 7.78
CA SER A 53 -2.68 8.07 8.87
C SER A 53 -2.56 7.39 10.23
N THR A 54 -3.33 6.33 10.46
CA THR A 54 -3.44 5.67 11.79
C THR A 54 -3.00 4.22 11.79
N GLY A 55 -2.94 3.58 10.62
CA GLY A 55 -2.77 2.13 10.47
C GLY A 55 -4.02 1.31 10.74
N GLU A 56 -5.19 1.93 10.97
CA GLU A 56 -6.42 1.23 11.33
C GLU A 56 -7.63 1.73 10.52
N LEU A 57 -8.49 0.79 10.10
CA LEU A 57 -9.80 1.11 9.54
C LEU A 57 -10.78 1.55 10.64
N PRO A 58 -11.72 2.48 10.37
CA PRO A 58 -12.70 2.95 11.34
C PRO A 58 -13.72 1.89 11.76
N ASP A 59 -14.10 0.99 10.85
CA ASP A 59 -14.94 -0.17 11.15
C ASP A 59 -14.24 -1.46 10.72
N THR A 60 -14.09 -2.37 11.68
CA THR A 60 -13.55 -3.72 11.47
C THR A 60 -14.60 -4.81 11.66
N THR A 61 -15.83 -4.44 12.02
CA THR A 61 -16.97 -5.35 12.15
C THR A 61 -17.45 -5.77 10.77
N ASP A 62 -17.66 -4.79 9.89
CA ASP A 62 -17.84 -5.02 8.46
C ASP A 62 -16.47 -5.27 7.80
N LYS A 63 -16.29 -6.50 7.29
CA LYS A 63 -15.03 -6.93 6.67
C LYS A 63 -14.81 -6.32 5.28
N THR A 64 -15.76 -5.54 4.77
CA THR A 64 -15.66 -4.90 3.45
C THR A 64 -14.40 -4.05 3.32
N GLY A 65 -14.07 -3.24 4.32
CA GLY A 65 -12.82 -2.45 4.32
C GLY A 65 -11.56 -3.32 4.33
N MET A 66 -11.57 -4.43 5.06
CA MET A 66 -10.45 -5.38 5.05
C MET A 66 -10.27 -6.02 3.67
N CYS A 67 -11.37 -6.35 2.99
CA CYS A 67 -11.32 -6.89 1.63
C CYS A 67 -10.87 -5.86 0.60
N TYR A 68 -11.23 -4.58 0.78
CA TYR A 68 -10.68 -3.49 -0.02
C TYR A 68 -9.15 -3.41 0.12
N ILE A 69 -8.63 -3.38 1.36
CA ILE A 69 -7.18 -3.33 1.63
C ILE A 69 -6.47 -4.52 0.99
N ARG A 70 -7.05 -5.72 1.13
CA ARG A 70 -6.54 -6.92 0.45
C ARG A 70 -6.46 -6.73 -1.07
N CYS A 71 -7.56 -6.28 -1.69
CA CYS A 71 -7.59 -6.05 -3.13
C CYS A 71 -6.50 -5.08 -3.57
N TYR A 72 -6.35 -3.96 -2.85
CA TYR A 72 -5.37 -2.94 -3.18
C TYR A 72 -3.94 -3.50 -3.08
N PHE A 73 -3.61 -4.17 -1.98
CA PHE A 73 -2.29 -4.75 -1.73
C PHE A 73 -1.93 -5.85 -2.74
N GLU A 74 -2.88 -6.69 -3.13
CA GLU A 74 -2.68 -7.71 -4.17
C GLU A 74 -2.47 -7.08 -5.55
N ARG A 75 -3.21 -6.00 -5.88
CA ARG A 75 -3.16 -5.33 -7.18
C ARG A 75 -1.88 -4.56 -7.43
N ILE A 76 -1.34 -3.90 -6.40
CA ILE A 76 -0.04 -3.23 -6.49
C ILE A 76 1.13 -4.22 -6.43
N GLY A 77 0.86 -5.51 -6.23
CA GLY A 77 1.88 -6.56 -6.17
C GLY A 77 2.61 -6.65 -4.83
N LEU A 78 2.12 -5.99 -3.79
CA LEU A 78 2.78 -5.95 -2.47
C LEU A 78 2.61 -7.27 -1.71
N ILE A 79 1.51 -7.99 -1.94
CA ILE A 79 1.25 -9.27 -1.30
C ILE A 79 0.69 -10.30 -2.28
N LYS A 80 1.11 -11.55 -2.13
CA LYS A 80 0.54 -12.72 -2.82
C LYS A 80 0.50 -13.91 -1.88
N ASN A 81 -0.67 -14.53 -1.70
CA ASN A 81 -0.84 -15.67 -0.80
C ASN A 81 -0.27 -15.40 0.62
N TRP A 82 -0.55 -14.20 1.15
CA TRP A 82 -0.07 -13.75 2.46
C TRP A 82 1.46 -13.64 2.61
N LYS A 83 2.17 -13.62 1.48
CA LYS A 83 3.61 -13.36 1.40
C LYS A 83 3.86 -12.00 0.78
N LEU A 84 4.63 -11.19 1.48
CA LEU A 84 5.00 -9.84 1.09
C LEU A 84 6.14 -9.90 0.08
N ASP A 85 6.04 -9.09 -0.97
CA ASP A 85 7.17 -8.86 -1.86
C ASP A 85 8.09 -7.81 -1.21
N LYS A 86 9.23 -8.25 -0.71
CA LYS A 86 10.17 -7.42 0.05
C LYS A 86 10.66 -6.22 -0.76
N ASP A 87 10.95 -6.42 -2.04
CA ASP A 87 11.47 -5.36 -2.90
C ASP A 87 10.39 -4.30 -3.16
N VAL A 88 9.14 -4.74 -3.35
CA VAL A 88 7.96 -3.87 -3.50
C VAL A 88 7.64 -3.12 -2.20
N VAL A 89 7.70 -3.78 -1.05
CA VAL A 89 7.48 -3.13 0.26
C VAL A 89 8.53 -2.06 0.50
N MET A 90 9.82 -2.38 0.27
CA MET A 90 10.92 -1.43 0.50
C MET A 90 10.89 -0.24 -0.45
N SER A 91 10.32 -0.39 -1.66
CA SER A 91 10.18 0.73 -2.61
C SER A 91 9.03 1.67 -2.27
N ILE A 92 7.96 1.18 -1.64
CA ILE A 92 6.77 1.99 -1.28
C ILE A 92 6.86 2.56 0.14
N MET A 93 7.34 1.77 1.11
CA MET A 93 7.13 2.00 2.54
C MET A 93 8.42 2.40 3.29
N TRP A 94 9.46 2.84 2.59
CA TRP A 94 10.69 3.37 3.20
C TRP A 94 10.35 4.51 4.18
N PRO A 95 10.85 4.53 5.43
CA PRO A 95 11.95 3.72 6.01
C PRO A 95 11.50 2.50 6.85
N ILE A 96 10.79 1.53 6.30
CA ILE A 96 10.47 0.29 7.04
C ILE A 96 11.72 -0.61 7.22
N MET A 97 11.91 -1.19 8.41
CA MET A 97 13.00 -2.15 8.66
C MET A 97 12.67 -3.53 8.08
N ASN A 98 13.60 -4.17 7.36
CA ASN A 98 13.34 -5.48 6.70
C ASN A 98 12.89 -6.60 7.68
N ASN A 99 13.30 -6.57 8.95
CA ASN A 99 12.88 -7.56 9.96
C ASN A 99 11.39 -7.45 10.36
N SER A 100 10.76 -6.29 10.14
CA SER A 100 9.33 -6.13 10.43
C SER A 100 8.45 -6.86 9.42
N ILE A 101 8.90 -6.99 8.17
CA ILE A 101 8.18 -7.68 7.09
C ILE A 101 7.87 -9.13 7.49
N ASP A 102 8.90 -9.88 7.89
CA ASP A 102 8.75 -11.28 8.29
C ASP A 102 7.86 -11.42 9.54
N SER A 103 7.93 -10.45 10.46
CA SER A 103 7.08 -10.43 11.66
C SER A 103 5.61 -10.20 11.30
N CYS A 104 5.33 -9.31 10.35
CA CYS A 104 3.98 -8.98 9.92
C CYS A 104 3.28 -10.14 9.19
N GLU A 105 4.02 -10.94 8.41
CA GLU A 105 3.45 -12.14 7.77
C GLU A 105 2.92 -13.18 8.77
N LEU A 106 3.48 -13.19 9.99
CA LEU A 106 3.15 -14.17 11.04
C LEU A 106 2.00 -13.73 11.95
N GLU A 107 1.65 -12.43 11.99
CA GLU A 107 0.68 -11.86 12.95
C GLU A 107 -0.72 -12.49 12.88
N SER A 108 -1.05 -13.15 11.76
CA SER A 108 -2.36 -13.76 11.51
C SER A 108 -2.26 -15.10 10.78
N GLU A 109 -1.21 -15.89 11.05
CA GLU A 109 -0.94 -17.13 10.30
C GLU A 109 -2.06 -18.18 10.39
N ASN A 110 -2.84 -18.15 11.47
CA ASN A 110 -3.97 -19.05 11.73
C ASN A 110 -5.32 -18.50 11.24
N GLU A 111 -5.37 -17.27 10.74
CA GLU A 111 -6.59 -16.70 10.18
C GLU A 111 -6.87 -17.30 8.81
N THR A 112 -8.10 -17.76 8.61
CA THR A 112 -8.55 -18.45 7.39
C THR A 112 -9.27 -17.50 6.43
N ASN A 113 -9.87 -16.43 6.95
CA ASN A 113 -10.46 -15.38 6.14
C ASN A 113 -9.35 -14.53 5.52
N ALA A 114 -9.21 -14.63 4.20
CA ALA A 114 -8.15 -13.94 3.48
C ALA A 114 -8.19 -12.41 3.64
N CYS A 115 -9.37 -11.78 3.75
CA CYS A 115 -9.46 -10.34 3.96
C CYS A 115 -8.95 -9.94 5.34
N VAL A 116 -9.37 -10.65 6.39
CA VAL A 116 -8.93 -10.40 7.77
C VAL A 116 -7.41 -10.61 7.88
N ARG A 117 -6.90 -11.71 7.32
CA ARG A 117 -5.47 -12.03 7.33
C ARG A 117 -4.63 -10.98 6.62
N THR A 118 -4.97 -10.63 5.39
CA THR A 118 -4.22 -9.60 4.65
C THR A 118 -4.33 -8.24 5.33
N TYR A 119 -5.47 -7.89 5.92
CA TYR A 119 -5.60 -6.66 6.70
C TYR A 119 -4.71 -6.65 7.94
N ALA A 120 -4.59 -7.75 8.68
CA ALA A 120 -3.68 -7.83 9.82
C ALA A 120 -2.21 -7.61 9.40
N ILE A 121 -1.78 -8.22 8.29
CA ILE A 121 -0.45 -8.00 7.71
C ILE A 121 -0.27 -6.51 7.31
N ALA A 122 -1.26 -5.92 6.63
CA ALA A 122 -1.23 -4.53 6.19
C ALA A 122 -1.18 -3.54 7.37
N LYS A 123 -1.99 -3.77 8.40
CA LYS A 123 -2.03 -3.00 9.64
C LYS A 123 -0.68 -3.05 10.35
N CYS A 124 -0.06 -4.24 10.43
CA CYS A 124 1.29 -4.38 10.98
C CYS A 124 2.31 -3.53 10.24
N LEU A 125 2.36 -3.64 8.90
CA LEU A 125 3.29 -2.86 8.08
C LEU A 125 3.09 -1.36 8.27
N MET A 126 1.84 -0.90 8.23
CA MET A 126 1.53 0.52 8.38
C MET A 126 1.94 1.06 9.75
N LYS A 127 1.79 0.28 10.84
CA LYS A 127 2.29 0.65 12.17
C LYS A 127 3.80 0.85 12.17
N TYR A 128 4.56 -0.09 11.60
CA TYR A 128 6.02 0.06 11.50
C TYR A 128 6.42 1.29 10.65
N THR A 129 5.71 1.57 9.55
CA THR A 129 5.97 2.78 8.74
C THR A 129 5.70 4.05 9.54
N LEU A 130 4.56 4.14 10.24
CA LEU A 130 4.20 5.31 11.04
C LEU A 130 5.16 5.51 12.22
N ASP A 131 5.60 4.42 12.87
CA ASP A 131 6.58 4.49 13.94
C ASP A 131 7.98 4.88 13.40
N GLY A 132 8.35 4.42 12.21
CA GLY A 132 9.56 4.89 11.51
C GLY A 132 9.56 6.40 11.32
N LEU A 133 8.49 6.94 10.73
CA LEU A 133 8.33 8.37 10.44
C LEU A 133 8.31 9.27 11.70
N ARG A 134 7.93 8.74 12.86
CA ARG A 134 7.92 9.48 14.14
C ARG A 134 9.29 9.58 14.80
N ASN A 135 10.22 8.70 14.42
CA ASN A 135 11.53 8.57 15.05
C ASN A 135 12.68 9.09 14.17
N GLU A 136 12.37 9.74 13.04
CA GLU A 136 13.29 10.52 12.20
C GLU A 136 13.42 11.97 12.67
#